data_AF-A0A0R3D7M5-F1
#
_entry.id   AF-A0A0R3D7M5-F1
#
_cell.length_a   1.000
_cell.length_b   1.000
_cell.length_c   1.000
_cell.angle_alpha   90.00
_cell.angle_beta   90.00
_cell.angle_gamma   90.00
#
_symmetry.space_group_name_H-M   'P 1'
#
loop_
_entity.id
_entity.type
_entity.pdbx_description
1 polymer ?
#
loop_
_entity_poly.entity_id
_entity_poly.type
_entity_poly.pdbx_seq_one_letter_code
_entity_poly.pdbx_strand_id
1 'polypeptide(L)'
;MEAAMATSNAILTVANLTDPATGKLNREVYEALVRREAMRTFGSCAPRYIRQASKLYRDHVAMQVTAWRQRSGLTVETTFVSAFGIHADGVRRSAF
;
A
#
# COMPACT_ATOMS: atom_id res chain seq x y z
N MET A 1 23.10 -19.76 26.49
CA MET A 1 22.55 -18.39 26.55
C MET A 1 23.52 -17.50 25.81
N GLU A 2 23.30 -17.32 24.52
CA GLU A 2 24.11 -16.42 23.70
C GLU A 2 23.12 -15.66 22.83
N ALA A 3 22.82 -14.43 23.25
CA ALA A 3 21.98 -13.52 22.51
C ALA A 3 22.78 -13.11 21.26
N ALA A 4 22.50 -13.77 20.15
CA ALA A 4 22.92 -13.29 18.84
C ALA A 4 22.30 -11.90 18.67
N MET A 5 23.15 -10.89 18.87
CA MET A 5 22.92 -9.48 18.66
C MET A 5 22.61 -9.30 17.17
N ALA A 6 21.33 -9.45 16.81
CA ALA A 6 20.83 -9.14 15.49
C ALA A 6 20.85 -7.61 15.37
N THR A 7 21.99 -7.05 14.97
CA THR A 7 22.03 -5.76 14.30
C THR A 7 21.33 -5.91 12.95
N SER A 8 20.01 -5.98 12.99
CA SER A 8 19.19 -5.73 11.83
C SER A 8 19.41 -4.28 11.47
N ASN A 9 20.20 -4.05 10.41
CA ASN A 9 19.92 -2.95 9.50
C ASN A 9 18.49 -3.18 8.99
N ALA A 10 17.50 -2.86 9.80
CA ALA A 10 16.10 -2.97 9.48
C ALA A 10 15.80 -1.85 8.50
N ILE A 11 16.25 -2.03 7.26
CA ILE A 11 15.85 -1.17 6.17
C ILE A 11 14.32 -1.27 6.16
N LEU A 12 13.68 -0.18 6.59
CA LEU A 12 12.23 -0.09 6.58
C LEU A 12 11.82 -0.09 5.11
N THR A 13 11.34 -1.25 4.68
CA THR A 13 10.83 -1.46 3.33
C THR A 13 9.38 -1.85 3.37
N VAL A 14 8.74 -1.73 2.21
CA VAL A 14 7.38 -2.22 1.99
C VAL A 14 7.27 -3.70 2.39
N ALA A 15 8.33 -4.52 2.23
CA ALA A 15 8.33 -5.93 2.63
C ALA A 15 8.11 -6.17 4.13
N ASN A 16 8.39 -5.18 4.98
CA ASN A 16 8.19 -5.25 6.43
C ASN A 16 6.80 -4.74 6.87
N LEU A 17 5.94 -4.31 5.94
CA LEU A 17 4.63 -3.77 6.27
C LEU A 17 3.70 -4.81 6.88
N THR A 18 3.77 -6.05 6.44
CA THR A 18 2.93 -7.13 6.98
C THR A 18 3.78 -8.17 7.67
N ASP A 19 3.32 -8.65 8.82
CA ASP A 19 3.89 -9.81 9.50
C ASP A 19 3.67 -11.05 8.61
N PRO A 20 4.73 -11.75 8.18
CA PRO A 20 4.61 -12.90 7.28
C PRO A 20 3.87 -14.07 7.93
N ALA A 21 3.88 -14.22 9.25
CA ALA A 21 3.21 -15.30 9.95
C ALA A 21 1.72 -15.00 10.14
N THR A 22 1.37 -13.77 10.54
CA THR A 22 0.00 -13.43 10.94
C THR A 22 -0.78 -12.60 9.93
N GLY A 23 -0.12 -12.05 8.92
CA GLY A 23 -0.71 -11.12 7.94
C GLY A 23 -1.07 -9.75 8.52
N LYS A 24 -0.77 -9.48 9.80
CA LYS A 24 -1.08 -8.21 10.46
C LYS A 24 -0.18 -7.10 9.95
N LEU A 25 -0.76 -5.92 9.77
CA LEU A 25 -0.02 -4.72 9.40
C LEU A 25 0.85 -4.26 10.58
N ASN A 26 2.15 -4.07 10.35
CA ASN A 26 3.04 -3.38 11.26
C ASN A 26 2.82 -1.87 11.15
N ARG A 27 2.08 -1.32 12.11
CA ARG A 27 1.69 0.09 12.14
C ARG A 27 2.89 1.03 12.23
N GLU A 28 3.92 0.67 12.98
CA GLU A 28 5.10 1.52 13.16
C GLU A 28 5.89 1.64 11.86
N VAL A 29 6.08 0.53 11.15
CA VAL A 29 6.70 0.50 9.82
C VAL A 29 5.89 1.33 8.83
N TYR A 30 4.56 1.17 8.83
CA TYR A 30 3.68 1.95 7.97
C TYR A 30 3.80 3.46 8.24
N GLU A 31 3.71 3.89 9.50
CA GLU A 31 3.84 5.31 9.87
C GLU A 31 5.21 5.88 9.49
N ALA A 32 6.28 5.11 9.69
CA ALA A 32 7.63 5.53 9.33
C ALA A 32 7.81 5.69 7.81
N LEU A 33 7.28 4.74 7.00
CA LEU A 33 7.30 4.84 5.54
C LEU A 33 6.49 6.05 5.05
N VAL A 34 5.31 6.29 5.61
CA VAL A 34 4.48 7.45 5.25
C VAL A 34 5.18 8.77 5.59
N ARG A 35 5.81 8.89 6.76
CA ARG A 35 6.57 10.10 7.13
C ARG A 35 7.78 10.31 6.24
N ARG A 36 8.53 9.24 5.92
CA ARG A 36 9.66 9.28 4.99
C ARG A 36 9.22 9.79 3.62
N GLU A 37 8.10 9.30 3.11
CA GLU A 37 7.57 9.71 1.81
C GLU A 37 7.05 11.15 1.83
N ALA A 38 6.39 11.56 2.92
CA ALA A 38 5.96 12.94 3.07
C ALA A 38 7.14 13.92 3.09
N MET A 39 8.23 13.59 3.80
CA MET A 39 9.47 14.37 3.77
C MET A 39 10.12 14.36 2.40
N ARG A 40 10.19 13.21 1.73
CA ARG A 40 10.82 13.07 0.41
C ARG A 40 10.09 13.91 -0.65
N THR A 41 8.77 13.90 -0.65
CA THR A 41 7.96 14.48 -1.72
C THR A 41 7.54 15.92 -1.44
N PHE A 42 7.27 16.27 -0.18
CA PHE A 42 6.76 17.59 0.20
C PHE A 42 7.69 18.37 1.14
N GLY A 43 8.80 17.79 1.59
CA GLY A 43 9.71 18.42 2.56
C GLY A 43 9.09 18.63 3.94
N SER A 44 7.93 18.01 4.23
CA SER A 44 7.17 18.27 5.46
C SER A 44 6.30 17.09 5.88
N CYS A 45 6.27 16.82 7.19
CA CYS A 45 5.36 15.86 7.83
C CYS A 45 4.04 16.49 8.29
N ALA A 46 3.62 17.64 7.73
CA ALA A 46 2.34 18.23 8.09
C ALA A 46 1.17 17.24 7.81
N PRO A 47 0.07 17.26 8.61
CA PRO A 47 -0.98 16.26 8.52
C PRO A 47 -1.58 16.05 7.11
N ARG A 48 -1.67 17.12 6.30
CA ARG A 48 -2.14 17.03 4.91
C ARG A 48 -1.21 16.19 4.01
N TYR A 49 0.09 16.31 4.19
CA TYR A 49 1.10 15.59 3.39
C TYR A 49 1.22 14.15 3.83
N ILE A 50 1.08 13.88 5.14
CA ILE A 50 0.96 12.52 5.66
C ILE A 50 -0.27 11.81 5.06
N ARG A 51 -1.43 12.48 5.01
CA ARG A 51 -2.65 11.94 4.37
C ARG A 51 -2.50 11.71 2.86
N GLN A 52 -1.65 12.48 2.19
CA GLN A 52 -1.40 12.31 0.76
C GLN A 52 -0.40 11.18 0.50
N ALA A 53 0.69 11.14 1.27
CA ALA A 53 1.69 10.07 1.21
C ALA A 53 1.11 8.71 1.62
N SER A 54 0.18 8.66 2.57
CA SER A 54 -0.47 7.42 3.00
C SER A 54 -1.26 6.72 1.88
N LYS A 55 -1.74 7.49 0.88
CA LYS A 55 -2.47 6.94 -0.27
C LYS A 55 -1.55 6.10 -1.15
N LEU A 56 -0.28 6.45 -1.30
CA LEU A 56 0.69 5.72 -2.12
C LEU A 56 0.93 4.30 -1.59
N TYR A 57 0.92 4.12 -0.28
CA TYR A 57 1.17 2.82 0.35
C TYR A 57 -0.08 1.95 0.51
N ARG A 58 -1.28 2.49 0.24
CA ARG A 58 -2.53 1.74 0.38
C ARG A 58 -2.54 0.49 -0.52
N ASP A 59 -2.14 0.65 -1.77
CA ASP A 59 -2.17 -0.45 -2.75
C ASP A 59 -1.12 -1.50 -2.41
N HIS A 60 0.06 -1.08 -1.94
CA HIS A 60 1.09 -2.00 -1.47
C HIS A 60 0.63 -2.84 -0.27
N VAL A 61 -0.06 -2.25 0.70
CA VAL A 61 -0.64 -2.98 1.83
C VAL A 61 -1.67 -4.00 1.34
N ALA A 62 -2.58 -3.58 0.44
CA ALA A 62 -3.59 -4.47 -0.12
C ALA A 62 -2.97 -5.67 -0.87
N MET A 63 -1.96 -5.43 -1.69
CA MET A 63 -1.23 -6.48 -2.41
C MET A 63 -0.58 -7.49 -1.45
N GLN A 64 0.07 -7.02 -0.38
CA GLN A 64 0.74 -7.92 0.56
C GLN A 64 -0.22 -8.77 1.39
N VAL A 65 -1.30 -8.16 1.88
CA VAL A 65 -2.35 -8.89 2.61
C VAL A 65 -3.00 -9.93 1.70
N THR A 66 -3.24 -9.59 0.44
CA THR A 66 -3.77 -10.51 -0.57
C THR A 66 -2.83 -11.68 -0.80
N ALA A 67 -1.53 -11.41 -1.01
CA ALA A 67 -0.53 -12.44 -1.21
C ALA A 67 -0.38 -13.35 0.02
N TRP A 68 -0.44 -12.80 1.24
CA TRP A 68 -0.43 -13.59 2.48
C TRP A 68 -1.66 -14.50 2.59
N ARG A 69 -2.86 -14.00 2.28
CA ARG A 69 -4.10 -14.80 2.28
C ARG A 69 -4.02 -15.96 1.29
N GLN A 70 -3.58 -15.70 0.06
CA GLN A 70 -3.41 -16.73 -0.97
C GLN A 70 -2.44 -17.84 -0.52
N ARG A 71 -1.28 -17.47 0.05
CA ARG A 71 -0.30 -18.45 0.58
C ARG A 71 -0.84 -19.26 1.75
N SER A 72 -1.74 -18.67 2.54
CA SER A 72 -2.33 -19.31 3.72
C SER A 72 -3.58 -20.14 3.40
N GLY A 73 -3.96 -20.26 2.12
CA GLY A 73 -5.17 -20.98 1.69
C GLY A 73 -6.48 -20.28 2.08
N LEU A 74 -6.42 -18.99 2.44
CA LEU A 74 -7.60 -18.20 2.77
C LEU A 74 -8.24 -17.64 1.51
N THR A 75 -9.57 -17.72 1.42
CA THR A 75 -10.32 -17.18 0.29
C THR A 75 -10.06 -15.68 0.12
N VAL A 76 -9.67 -15.30 -1.08
CA VAL A 76 -9.58 -13.90 -1.51
C VAL A 76 -10.68 -13.68 -2.54
N GLU A 77 -11.77 -13.05 -2.12
CA GLU A 77 -12.78 -12.57 -3.05
C GLU A 77 -12.29 -11.28 -3.70
N THR A 78 -11.87 -11.37 -4.95
CA THR A 78 -11.61 -10.19 -5.78
C THR A 78 -12.91 -9.78 -6.46
N THR A 79 -13.61 -8.80 -5.91
CA THR A 79 -14.71 -8.15 -6.63
C THR A 79 -14.11 -7.26 -7.72
N PHE A 80 -14.34 -7.61 -8.98
CA PHE A 80 -14.04 -6.72 -10.09
C PHE A 80 -14.99 -5.52 -10.03
N VAL A 81 -14.46 -4.36 -9.61
CA VAL A 81 -15.18 -3.10 -9.76
C VAL A 81 -14.98 -2.67 -11.20
N SER A 82 -16.02 -2.77 -12.03
CA SER A 82 -16.01 -2.16 -13.35
C SER A 82 -15.80 -0.65 -13.17
N ALA A 83 -14.92 -0.06 -13.98
CA ALA A 83 -14.73 1.39 -13.96
C ALA A 83 -16.08 2.05 -14.25
N PHE A 84 -16.55 2.89 -13.32
CA PHE A 84 -17.78 3.67 -13.53
C PHE A 84 -17.46 4.76 -14.56
N GLY A 85 -17.64 4.42 -15.83
CA GLY A 85 -17.31 5.28 -16.95
C GLY A 85 -17.76 4.63 -18.24
N ILE A 86 -19.02 4.85 -18.61
CA ILE A 86 -19.44 4.78 -20.00
C ILE A 86 -18.63 5.86 -20.70
N HIS A 87 -17.63 5.49 -21.52
CA HIS A 87 -17.24 6.36 -22.61
C HIS A 87 -18.51 6.54 -23.44
N ALA A 88 -19.19 7.67 -23.28
CA ALA A 88 -20.15 8.12 -24.26
C ALA A 88 -19.33 8.41 -25.51
N ASP A 89 -19.09 7.37 -26.32
CA ASP A 89 -18.56 7.51 -27.65
C ASP A 89 -19.54 8.42 -28.38
N GLY A 90 -19.11 9.67 -28.50
CA GLY A 90 -19.83 10.69 -29.21
C GLY A 90 -20.07 10.20 -30.62
N VAL A 91 -21.31 9.82 -30.91
CA VAL A 91 -21.82 9.81 -32.27
C VAL A 91 -21.80 11.27 -32.73
N ARG A 92 -20.64 11.70 -33.23
CA ARG A 92 -20.49 12.90 -34.05
C ARG A 92 -21.28 12.66 -35.33
N ARG A 93 -22.59 12.96 -35.30
CA ARG A 93 -23.34 13.28 -36.52
C ARG A 93 -22.78 14.60 -37.03
N SER A 94 -21.76 14.58 -37.89
CA SER A 94 -21.48 15.75 -38.73
C SER A 94 -22.54 15.78 -39.81
N ALA A 95 -23.52 16.67 -39.64
CA ALA A 95 -24.23 17.24 -40.77
C ALA A 95 -23.34 18.37 -41.31
N PHE A 96 -22.62 18.11 -42.40
CA PHE A 96 -22.21 19.04 -43.45
C PHE A 96 -21.75 18.23 -44.65
#